data_AF-H1VJH4-F1
#
_entry.id   AF-H1VJH4-F1
#
_cell.length_a   1.000
_cell.length_b   1.000
_cell.length_c   1.000
_cell.angle_alpha   90.00
_cell.angle_beta   90.00
_cell.angle_gamma   90.00
#
_symmetry.space_group_name_H-M   'P 1'
#
loop_
_entity.id
_entity.type
_entity.pdbx_description
1 polymer ?
#
loop_
_entity_poly.entity_id
_entity_poly.type
_entity_poly.pdbx_seq_one_letter_code
_entity_poly.pdbx_strand_id
1 'polypeptide(L)'
;MQGLLLSLGLLASSAVSFVAAADVKIDVTQEVECDRKSKNGDKLTMHYRGTLQSNGQQFDASYDRGIPFSFKIGSGQVIKGLDRQPIDMGSRGLLDMCIGEKR
;
A
#
# COMPACT_ATOMS: atom_id res chain seq x y z
N MET A 1 38.46 21.42 -50.25
CA MET A 1 38.15 20.09 -49.69
C MET A 1 38.63 20.08 -48.25
N GLN A 2 37.73 20.42 -47.32
CA GLN A 2 37.99 20.41 -45.87
C GLN A 2 37.11 19.33 -45.25
N GLY A 3 37.76 18.50 -44.43
CA GLY A 3 37.28 17.20 -44.00
C GLY A 3 36.12 17.26 -43.00
N LEU A 4 35.16 16.41 -43.31
CA LEU A 4 34.28 15.66 -42.42
C LEU A 4 34.83 15.47 -40.99
N LEU A 5 34.11 15.94 -39.98
CA LEU A 5 33.98 15.29 -38.66
C LEU A 5 32.60 15.64 -38.07
N LEU A 6 31.62 14.76 -38.32
CA LEU A 6 30.34 14.74 -37.59
C LEU A 6 30.60 14.18 -36.19
N SER A 7 30.61 15.01 -35.16
CA SER A 7 30.46 14.57 -33.77
C SER A 7 28.97 14.46 -33.45
N LEU A 8 28.37 13.33 -33.80
CA LEU A 8 27.05 12.94 -33.34
C LEU A 8 27.15 12.61 -31.85
N GLY A 9 26.86 13.60 -30.99
CA GLY A 9 26.79 13.42 -29.55
C GLY A 9 25.71 12.41 -29.20
N LEU A 10 26.12 11.21 -28.77
CA LEU A 10 25.24 10.15 -28.32
C LEU A 10 24.65 10.57 -26.96
N LEU A 11 23.47 11.21 -26.98
CA LEU A 11 22.65 11.37 -25.78
C LEU A 11 22.14 9.97 -25.40
N ALA A 12 22.88 9.29 -24.53
CA ALA A 12 22.43 8.05 -23.90
C ALA A 12 21.21 8.39 -23.03
N SER A 13 20.02 8.17 -23.59
CA SER A 13 18.76 8.30 -22.85
C SER A 13 18.69 7.15 -21.86
N SER A 14 18.94 7.44 -20.58
CA SER A 14 18.73 6.50 -19.50
C SER A 14 17.25 6.17 -19.42
N ALA A 15 16.86 4.96 -19.84
CA ALA A 15 15.52 4.46 -19.67
C ALA A 15 15.20 4.34 -18.18
N VAL A 16 14.45 5.30 -17.66
CA VAL A 16 13.89 5.24 -16.30
C VAL A 16 12.83 4.14 -16.32
N SER A 17 13.15 2.99 -15.70
CA SER A 17 12.20 1.89 -15.57
C SER A 17 11.19 2.25 -14.49
N PHE A 18 9.96 2.61 -14.91
CA PHE A 18 8.84 2.77 -14.00
C PHE A 18 8.35 1.37 -13.59
N VAL A 19 8.64 0.96 -12.36
CA VAL A 19 8.01 -0.23 -11.77
C VAL A 19 6.58 0.16 -11.41
N ALA A 20 5.62 -0.30 -12.21
CA ALA A 20 4.21 -0.23 -11.85
C ALA A 20 3.98 -1.14 -10.63
N ALA A 21 3.69 -0.55 -9.48
CA ALA A 21 3.23 -1.31 -8.32
C ALA A 21 1.81 -1.79 -8.62
N ALA A 22 1.53 -3.08 -8.39
CA ALA A 22 0.19 -3.61 -8.52
C ALA A 22 -0.75 -2.98 -7.49
N ASP A 23 -1.99 -2.70 -7.89
CA ASP A 23 -3.02 -2.16 -7.01
C ASP A 23 -3.40 -3.17 -5.91
N VAL A 24 -3.71 -2.67 -4.72
CA VAL A 24 -4.08 -3.49 -3.56
C VAL A 24 -5.53 -3.93 -3.69
N LYS A 25 -5.79 -5.23 -3.83
CA LYS A 25 -7.15 -5.77 -3.76
C LYS A 25 -7.67 -5.71 -2.33
N ILE A 26 -8.89 -5.19 -2.15
CA ILE A 26 -9.57 -5.09 -0.85
C ILE A 26 -10.93 -5.78 -0.95
N ASP A 27 -11.14 -6.79 -0.10
CA ASP A 27 -12.41 -7.50 0.00
C ASP A 27 -12.97 -7.30 1.43
N VAL A 28 -14.14 -6.67 1.59
CA VAL A 28 -14.76 -6.52 2.91
C VAL A 28 -15.40 -7.85 3.30
N THR A 29 -14.86 -8.52 4.30
CA THR A 29 -15.34 -9.83 4.79
C THR A 29 -16.35 -9.71 5.92
N GLN A 30 -16.34 -8.59 6.63
CA GLN A 30 -17.34 -8.25 7.63
C GLN A 30 -17.67 -6.77 7.52
N GLU A 31 -18.85 -6.47 7.01
CA GLU A 31 -19.36 -5.11 6.86
C GLU A 31 -20.00 -4.63 8.16
N VAL A 32 -19.80 -3.35 8.47
CA VAL A 32 -20.36 -2.67 9.63
C VAL A 32 -20.75 -1.27 9.20
N GLU A 33 -22.01 -0.89 9.44
CA GLU A 33 -22.47 0.48 9.23
C GLU A 33 -22.09 1.36 10.43
N CYS A 34 -21.56 2.55 10.15
CA CYS A 34 -21.17 3.51 11.19
C CYS A 34 -21.12 4.94 10.67
N ASP A 35 -21.35 5.90 11.57
CA ASP A 35 -21.28 7.34 11.25
C ASP A 35 -19.83 7.85 11.16
N ARG A 36 -18.91 7.25 11.92
CA ARG A 36 -17.50 7.67 11.97
C ARG A 36 -16.59 6.63 11.34
N LYS A 37 -16.08 6.95 10.16
CA LYS A 37 -15.08 6.15 9.44
C LYS A 37 -13.66 6.61 9.72
N SER A 38 -12.68 5.71 9.55
CA SER A 38 -11.26 6.03 9.66
C SER A 38 -10.81 7.04 8.61
N LYS A 39 -9.97 7.99 9.01
CA LYS A 39 -9.40 9.00 8.13
C LYS A 39 -7.92 9.22 8.41
N ASN A 40 -7.22 9.87 7.48
CA ASN A 40 -5.81 10.22 7.64
C ASN A 40 -5.56 10.93 8.98
N GLY A 41 -4.54 10.48 9.70
CA GLY A 41 -4.14 10.98 11.01
C GLY A 41 -4.81 10.28 12.19
N ASP A 42 -5.82 9.44 11.98
CA ASP A 42 -6.40 8.64 13.06
C ASP A 42 -5.39 7.61 13.60
N LYS A 43 -5.52 7.27 14.88
CA LYS A 43 -4.83 6.13 15.48
C LYS A 43 -5.73 4.90 15.33
N LEU A 44 -5.27 3.91 14.58
CA LEU A 44 -5.96 2.63 14.41
C LEU A 44 -5.36 1.59 15.35
N THR A 45 -6.20 0.70 15.87
CA THR A 45 -5.79 -0.46 16.67
C THR A 45 -6.56 -1.67 16.16
N MET A 46 -5.85 -2.69 15.68
CA MET A 46 -6.50 -3.85 15.05
C MET A 46 -5.71 -5.13 15.21
N HIS A 47 -6.41 -6.25 15.04
CA HIS A 47 -5.76 -7.52 14.79
C HIS A 47 -5.58 -7.77 13.29
N TYR A 48 -4.49 -8.45 12.92
CA TYR A 48 -4.18 -8.82 11.54
C TYR A 48 -3.53 -10.20 11.46
N ARG A 49 -3.59 -10.79 10.27
CA ARG A 49 -2.81 -11.96 9.88
C ARG A 49 -2.24 -11.72 8.48
N GLY A 50 -0.93 -11.86 8.34
CA GLY A 50 -0.21 -11.74 7.08
C GLY A 50 0.26 -13.11 6.60
N THR A 51 -0.11 -13.46 5.37
CA THR A 51 0.29 -14.69 4.69
C THR A 51 0.88 -14.40 3.32
N LEU A 52 1.81 -15.23 2.87
CA LEU A 52 2.35 -15.17 1.50
C LEU A 52 1.29 -15.70 0.52
N GLN A 53 1.00 -14.93 -0.53
CA GLN A 53 -0.01 -15.32 -1.53
C GLN A 53 0.35 -16.63 -2.27
N SER A 54 1.63 -16.90 -2.49
CA SER A 54 2.09 -18.04 -3.29
C SER A 54 1.86 -19.40 -2.63
N ASN A 55 1.89 -19.46 -1.30
CA ASN A 55 1.85 -20.72 -0.55
C ASN A 55 0.98 -20.67 0.72
N GLY A 56 0.35 -19.54 1.03
CA GLY A 56 -0.45 -19.34 2.23
C GLY A 56 0.35 -19.32 3.54
N GLN A 57 1.68 -19.38 3.49
CA GLN A 57 2.50 -19.42 4.70
C GLN A 57 2.36 -18.10 5.46
N GLN A 58 1.98 -18.19 6.73
CA GLN A 58 1.93 -17.05 7.62
C GLN A 58 3.35 -16.53 7.87
N PHE A 59 3.56 -15.23 7.66
CA PHE A 59 4.81 -14.58 8.03
C PHE A 59 4.68 -13.78 9.33
N ASP A 60 3.48 -13.33 9.67
CA ASP A 60 3.20 -12.60 10.91
C ASP A 60 1.70 -12.59 11.24
N ALA A 61 1.34 -12.61 12.52
CA ALA A 61 -0.03 -12.40 12.99
C ALA A 61 -0.04 -11.80 14.40
N SER A 62 -0.85 -10.77 14.62
CA SER A 62 -0.97 -10.19 15.96
C SER A 62 -1.73 -11.09 16.94
N TYR A 63 -2.56 -11.99 16.42
CA TYR A 63 -3.26 -13.02 17.20
C TYR A 63 -2.28 -13.93 17.95
N ASP A 64 -1.12 -14.26 17.36
CA ASP A 64 -0.12 -15.14 17.99
C ASP A 64 0.51 -14.50 19.23
N ARG A 65 0.54 -13.15 19.27
CA ARG A 65 1.01 -12.36 20.41
C ARG A 65 -0.10 -12.03 21.41
N GLY A 66 -1.36 -12.26 21.05
CA GLY A 66 -2.52 -11.89 21.85
C GLY A 66 -2.75 -10.39 22.03
N ILE A 67 -1.98 -9.53 21.35
CA ILE A 67 -2.07 -8.07 21.47
C ILE A 67 -2.27 -7.41 20.10
N PRO A 68 -3.23 -6.48 19.96
CA PRO A 68 -3.47 -5.78 18.69
C PRO A 68 -2.33 -4.81 18.37
N PHE A 69 -2.18 -4.50 17.09
CA PHE A 69 -1.18 -3.56 16.62
C PHE A 69 -1.80 -2.16 16.48
N SER A 70 -1.07 -1.14 16.95
CA SER A 70 -1.51 0.25 16.95
C SER A 70 -0.57 1.14 16.14
N PHE A 71 -1.12 1.96 15.26
CA PHE A 71 -0.35 2.89 14.43
C PHE A 71 -1.22 4.09 14.01
N LYS A 72 -0.57 5.16 13.51
CA LYS A 72 -1.26 6.32 12.94
C LYS A 72 -1.37 6.17 11.43
N ILE A 73 -2.58 6.17 10.87
CA ILE A 73 -2.79 6.02 9.43
C ILE A 73 -2.44 7.30 8.66
N GLY A 74 -1.89 7.16 7.46
CA GLY A 74 -1.42 8.25 6.61
C GLY A 74 -0.07 8.84 7.04
N SER A 75 0.65 8.19 7.96
CA SER A 75 1.90 8.73 8.54
C SER A 75 3.18 8.07 8.02
N GLY A 76 3.08 7.03 7.19
CA GLY A 76 4.21 6.22 6.74
C GLY A 76 4.69 5.18 7.75
N GLN A 77 3.94 4.94 8.83
CA GLN A 77 4.31 3.97 9.87
C GLN A 77 4.09 2.50 9.47
N VAL A 78 3.30 2.26 8.43
CA VAL A 78 3.00 0.92 7.91
C VAL A 78 3.24 0.86 6.40
N ILE A 79 3.21 -0.35 5.84
CA ILE A 79 3.42 -0.56 4.41
C ILE A 79 2.42 0.26 3.57
N LYS A 80 2.86 0.70 2.39
CA LYS A 80 2.08 1.59 1.52
C LYS A 80 0.66 1.09 1.28
N GLY A 81 0.49 -0.21 1.04
CA GLY A 81 -0.84 -0.78 0.78
C GLY A 81 -1.85 -0.66 1.92
N LEU A 82 -1.38 -0.48 3.16
CA LEU A 82 -2.22 -0.22 4.34
C LEU A 82 -2.35 1.29 4.63
N ASP A 83 -1.27 2.06 4.41
CA ASP A 83 -1.14 3.46 4.83
C ASP A 83 -1.66 4.49 3.81
N ARG A 84 -1.36 4.32 2.52
CA ARG A 84 -1.52 5.35 1.49
C ARG A 84 -2.01 4.78 0.16
N GLN A 85 -2.61 5.65 -0.64
CA GLN A 85 -3.08 5.34 -1.99
C GLN A 85 -2.57 6.40 -2.99
N PRO A 86 -2.20 6.01 -4.22
CA PRO A 86 -2.34 6.86 -5.39
C PRO A 86 -3.85 7.10 -5.61
N ILE A 87 -4.23 8.35 -5.76
CA ILE A 87 -5.60 8.87 -5.61
C ILE A 87 -6.54 8.42 -6.77
N ASP A 88 -6.08 7.59 -7.71
CA ASP A 88 -6.75 7.45 -9.00
C ASP A 88 -7.60 6.18 -9.20
N MET A 89 -7.42 5.10 -8.43
CA MET A 89 -8.19 3.86 -8.70
C MET A 89 -8.57 3.06 -7.44
N GLY A 90 -9.66 3.48 -6.80
CA GLY A 90 -10.63 2.61 -6.09
C GLY A 90 -10.24 1.98 -4.75
N SER A 91 -8.96 1.76 -4.48
CA SER A 91 -8.52 1.08 -3.25
C SER A 91 -8.33 2.10 -2.14
N ARG A 92 -8.80 1.80 -0.91
CA ARG A 92 -8.77 2.73 0.23
C ARG A 92 -7.81 2.33 1.35
N GLY A 93 -7.02 1.27 1.16
CA GLY A 93 -6.15 0.71 2.21
C GLY A 93 -6.97 0.42 3.47
N LEU A 94 -6.66 1.12 4.57
CA LEU A 94 -7.41 1.08 5.83
C LEU A 94 -8.20 2.37 6.13
N LEU A 95 -8.38 3.25 5.13
CA LEU A 95 -9.27 4.40 5.19
C LEU A 95 -10.73 3.98 4.95
N ASP A 96 -11.64 4.82 5.42
CA ASP A 96 -13.08 4.63 5.36
C ASP A 96 -13.57 3.32 6.01
N MET A 97 -12.85 2.84 7.04
CA MET A 97 -13.24 1.67 7.82
C MET A 97 -14.10 2.04 9.01
N CYS A 98 -15.06 1.19 9.31
CA CYS A 98 -15.79 1.21 10.58
C CYS A 98 -15.08 0.40 11.66
N ILE A 99 -15.29 0.76 12.93
CA ILE A 99 -14.83 -0.04 14.06
C ILE A 99 -15.58 -1.38 14.02
N GLY A 100 -14.83 -2.49 13.99
CA GLY A 100 -15.37 -3.85 13.90
C GLY A 100 -15.48 -4.42 12.49
N GLU A 101 -15.25 -3.61 11.44
CA GLU A 101 -15.16 -4.07 10.05
C GLU A 101 -13.94 -4.98 9.85
N LYS A 102 -14.04 -5.94 8.93
CA LYS A 102 -12.91 -6.77 8.48
C LYS A 102 -12.73 -6.67 6.98
N ARG A 103 -11.47 -6.55 6.56
CA ARG A 103 -10.98 -6.56 5.18
C ARG A 103 -9.99 -7.70 5.00
#